data_AF-A0A8S0QHT8-F1
#
_entry.id   AF-A0A8S0QHT8-F1
#
_cell.length_a   1.000
_cell.length_b   1.000
_cell.length_c   1.000
_cell.angle_alpha   90.00
_cell.angle_beta   90.00
_cell.angle_gamma   90.00
#
_symmetry.space_group_name_H-M   'P 1'
#
loop_
_entity.id
_entity.type
_entity.pdbx_description
1 polymer ?
#
loop_
_entity_poly.entity_id
_entity_poly.type
_entity_poly.pdbx_seq_one_letter_code
_entity_poly.pdbx_strand_id
1 'polypeptide(L)'
;MTSTIWNTTAFNVDSGGFSNNVNRLARCLCSVITGSGFVKLEREYQQKCTLLNGHVVETFDHETENSFSAETGVKSTMQLFIKFSTGIIFESWNESNR
;
A
#
# COMPACT_ATOMS: atom_id res chain seq x y z
N MET A 1 -1.57 18.23 -10.87
CA MET A 1 -1.60 18.96 -9.58
C MET A 1 -0.40 18.53 -8.76
N THR A 2 0.65 19.33 -8.73
CA THR A 2 1.80 19.14 -7.83
C THR A 2 1.43 19.72 -6.47
N SER A 3 1.41 18.89 -5.43
CA SER A 3 1.07 19.32 -4.07
C SER A 3 2.23 20.08 -3.44
N THR A 4 1.98 21.26 -2.87
CA THR A 4 2.98 22.11 -2.18
C THR A 4 3.32 21.61 -0.77
N ILE A 5 2.75 20.48 -0.34
CA ILE A 5 3.00 19.85 0.97
C ILE A 5 4.51 19.69 1.25
N TRP A 6 5.28 19.34 0.23
CA TRP A 6 6.72 19.11 0.39
C TRP A 6 7.52 20.39 0.63
N ASN A 7 7.07 21.53 0.11
CA ASN A 7 7.79 22.81 0.19
C ASN A 7 7.76 23.44 1.59
N THR A 8 6.86 22.99 2.46
CA THR A 8 6.67 23.51 3.83
C THR A 8 7.03 22.49 4.91
N THR A 9 7.56 21.34 4.49
CA THR A 9 7.90 20.23 5.40
C THR A 9 9.25 20.51 6.07
N ALA A 10 9.26 20.60 7.40
CA ALA A 10 10.49 20.67 8.19
C ALA A 10 10.49 19.56 9.25
N PHE A 11 11.63 18.89 9.44
CA PHE A 11 11.80 17.89 10.49
C PHE A 11 12.16 18.58 11.82
N ASN A 12 11.41 18.28 12.87
CA ASN A 12 11.64 18.77 14.22
C ASN A 12 12.22 17.63 15.08
N VAL A 13 13.46 17.81 15.53
CA VAL A 13 14.22 16.83 16.33
C VAL A 13 13.60 16.61 17.71
N ASP A 14 13.08 17.66 18.35
CA ASP A 14 12.50 17.59 19.70
C ASP A 14 11.22 16.74 19.73
N SER A 15 10.44 16.78 18.65
CA SER A 15 9.21 15.99 18.48
C SER A 15 9.41 14.65 17.75
N GLY A 16 10.57 14.44 17.13
CA GLY A 16 10.85 13.29 16.25
C GLY A 16 9.92 13.23 15.02
N GLY A 17 9.41 14.36 14.54
CA GLY A 17 8.34 14.41 13.53
C GLY A 17 8.45 15.60 12.58
N PHE A 18 7.57 15.62 11.57
CA PHE A 18 7.50 16.71 10.59
C PHE A 18 6.44 17.75 10.97
N SER A 19 6.71 19.03 10.71
CA SER A 19 5.85 20.19 11.00
C SER A 19 4.41 20.06 10.48
N ASN A 20 4.24 19.40 9.33
CA ASN A 20 2.96 19.20 8.66
C ASN A 20 2.41 17.76 8.81
N ASN A 21 2.96 16.96 9.72
CA ASN A 21 2.57 15.57 9.95
C ASN A 21 2.68 14.65 8.71
N VAL A 22 3.56 14.95 7.75
CA VAL A 22 3.71 14.11 6.54
C VAL A 22 4.13 12.66 6.87
N ASN A 23 4.75 12.41 8.02
CA ASN A 23 5.01 11.05 8.52
C ASN A 23 3.72 10.21 8.68
N ARG A 24 2.56 10.84 8.91
CA ARG A 24 1.27 10.13 8.97
C ARG A 24 0.81 9.61 7.61
N LEU A 25 1.28 10.22 6.51
CA LEU A 25 0.99 9.75 5.16
C LEU A 25 1.51 8.32 4.95
N ALA A 26 2.69 7.99 5.49
CA ALA A 26 3.23 6.64 5.42
C ALA A 26 2.27 5.60 6.03
N ARG A 27 1.71 5.91 7.21
CA ARG A 27 0.69 5.05 7.85
C ARG A 27 -0.57 4.93 7.00
N CYS A 28 -1.07 6.04 6.47
CA CYS A 28 -2.25 6.05 5.60
C CYS A 28 -2.05 5.17 4.36
N LEU A 29 -0.90 5.31 3.69
CA LEU A 29 -0.54 4.52 2.51
C LEU A 29 -0.47 3.03 2.83
N CYS A 30 0.16 2.65 3.95
CA CYS A 30 0.17 1.26 4.39
C CYS A 30 -1.25 0.71 4.58
N SER A 31 -2.11 1.44 5.29
CA SER A 31 -3.50 1.03 5.50
C SER A 31 -4.28 0.90 4.20
N VAL A 32 -4.11 1.82 3.25
CA VAL A 32 -4.77 1.77 1.94
C VAL A 32 -4.29 0.58 1.11
N ILE A 33 -2.98 0.33 1.04
CA ILE A 33 -2.42 -0.80 0.29
C ILE A 33 -2.92 -2.11 0.88
N THR A 34 -2.82 -2.30 2.19
CA THR A 34 -3.30 -3.52 2.86
C THR A 34 -4.82 -3.70 2.71
N GLY A 35 -5.60 -2.65 2.96
CA GLY A 35 -7.06 -2.70 2.84
C GLY A 35 -7.53 -3.01 1.41
N SER A 36 -6.89 -2.40 0.41
CA SER A 36 -7.19 -2.67 -1.01
C SER A 36 -6.84 -4.10 -1.42
N GLY A 37 -5.74 -4.65 -0.89
CA GLY A 37 -5.38 -6.06 -1.08
C GLY A 37 -6.42 -7.01 -0.49
N PHE A 38 -6.93 -6.70 0.70
CA PHE A 38 -7.97 -7.50 1.35
C PHE A 38 -9.30 -7.47 0.59
N VAL A 39 -9.75 -6.29 0.15
CA VAL A 39 -10.97 -6.15 -0.66
C VAL A 39 -10.85 -6.92 -1.98
N LYS A 40 -9.66 -6.93 -2.60
CA LYS A 40 -9.41 -7.73 -3.81
C LYS A 40 -9.51 -9.23 -3.52
N LEU A 41 -8.91 -9.70 -2.43
CA LEU A 41 -8.99 -11.09 -2.00
C LEU A 41 -10.43 -11.54 -1.72
N GLU A 42 -11.18 -10.72 -0.98
CA GLU A 42 -12.58 -11.00 -0.66
C GLU A 42 -13.43 -11.14 -1.94
N ARG A 43 -13.22 -10.26 -2.93
CA ARG A 43 -13.90 -10.34 -4.23
C ARG A 43 -13.53 -11.61 -4.99
N GLU A 44 -12.25 -11.97 -5.03
CA GLU A 44 -11.79 -13.21 -5.70
C GLU A 44 -12.38 -14.45 -5.02
N TYR A 45 -12.46 -14.46 -3.69
CA TYR A 45 -13.10 -15.52 -2.92
C TYR A 45 -14.60 -15.62 -3.24
N GLN A 46 -15.34 -14.51 -3.20
CA GLN A 46 -16.77 -14.50 -3.54
C GLN A 46 -17.04 -14.99 -4.97
N GLN A 47 -16.20 -14.58 -5.93
CA GLN A 47 -16.28 -15.06 -7.31
C GLN A 47 -16.04 -16.58 -7.41
N LYS A 48 -15.01 -17.10 -6.74
CA LYS A 48 -14.74 -18.55 -6.69
C LYS A 48 -15.93 -19.33 -6.08
N CYS A 49 -16.50 -18.85 -4.97
CA CYS A 49 -17.67 -19.47 -4.35
C CYS A 49 -18.90 -19.48 -5.27
N THR A 50 -19.11 -18.40 -6.03
CA THR A 50 -20.20 -18.30 -7.00
C THR A 50 -20.03 -19.31 -8.15
N LEU A 51 -18.79 -19.55 -8.60
CA LEU A 51 -18.47 -20.50 -9.67
C LEU A 51 -18.55 -21.97 -9.25
N LEU A 52 -18.29 -22.29 -7.98
CA LEU A 52 -18.27 -23.66 -7.45
C LEU A 52 -19.65 -24.25 -7.10
N ASN A 53 -20.73 -23.49 -7.30
CA ASN A 53 -22.12 -23.94 -7.16
C ASN A 53 -22.38 -24.76 -5.87
N GLY A 54 -21.95 -24.25 -4.71
CA GLY A 54 -22.36 -24.77 -3.41
C GLY A 54 -21.67 -26.06 -2.91
N HIS A 55 -20.62 -26.55 -3.56
CA HIS A 55 -19.85 -27.67 -3.01
C HIS A 55 -18.86 -27.15 -1.96
N VAL A 56 -19.24 -27.28 -0.68
CA VAL A 56 -18.40 -27.04 0.50
C VAL A 56 -17.24 -28.04 0.49
N VAL A 57 -16.12 -27.70 -0.15
CA VAL A 57 -14.86 -28.43 0.01
C VAL A 57 -13.78 -27.46 0.47
N GLU A 58 -13.23 -27.82 1.63
CA GLU A 58 -11.99 -27.33 2.25
C GLU A 58 -11.86 -25.82 2.42
N THR A 59 -12.68 -25.28 3.32
CA THR A 59 -12.63 -23.88 3.76
C THR A 59 -11.30 -23.51 4.44
N PHE A 60 -10.63 -24.47 5.10
CA PHE A 60 -9.42 -24.19 5.91
C PHE A 60 -8.12 -24.05 5.09
N ASP A 61 -7.87 -24.93 4.12
CA ASP A 61 -6.67 -24.84 3.27
C ASP A 61 -6.74 -23.61 2.35
N HIS A 62 -7.94 -23.31 1.86
CA HIS A 62 -8.16 -22.22 0.94
C HIS A 62 -8.08 -20.83 1.60
N GLU A 63 -8.42 -20.70 2.89
CA GLU A 63 -8.24 -19.46 3.67
C GLU A 63 -6.76 -19.17 3.94
N THR A 64 -5.99 -20.20 4.26
CA THR A 64 -4.56 -20.10 4.55
C THR A 64 -3.80 -19.68 3.29
N GLU A 65 -4.04 -20.34 2.15
CA GLU A 65 -3.43 -20.01 0.86
C GLU A 65 -3.82 -18.61 0.35
N ASN A 66 -5.09 -18.23 0.53
CA ASN A 66 -5.58 -16.88 0.19
C ASN A 66 -4.91 -15.79 1.05
N SER A 67 -4.69 -16.04 2.33
CA SER A 67 -4.01 -15.09 3.21
C SER A 67 -2.54 -14.87 2.81
N PHE A 68 -1.82 -15.94 2.46
CA PHE A 68 -0.45 -15.86 1.95
C PHE A 68 -0.38 -15.18 0.57
N SER A 69 -1.37 -15.43 -0.29
CA SER A 69 -1.51 -14.75 -1.58
C SER A 69 -1.74 -13.24 -1.40
N ALA A 70 -2.63 -12.85 -0.49
CA ALA A 70 -2.88 -11.44 -0.18
C ALA A 70 -1.68 -10.75 0.46
N GLU A 71 -0.99 -11.41 1.39
CA GLU A 71 0.24 -10.88 1.99
C GLU A 71 1.32 -10.65 0.93
N THR A 72 1.50 -11.60 0.02
CA THR A 72 2.46 -11.49 -1.09
C THR A 72 2.07 -10.36 -2.05
N GLY A 73 0.78 -10.21 -2.35
CA GLY A 73 0.24 -9.11 -3.15
C GLY A 73 0.44 -7.74 -2.50
N VAL A 74 0.19 -7.62 -1.20
CA VAL A 74 0.41 -6.41 -0.40
C VAL A 74 1.90 -6.05 -0.39
N LYS A 75 2.79 -7.02 -0.13
CA LYS A 75 4.25 -6.81 -0.17
C LYS A 75 4.71 -6.33 -1.55
N SER A 76 4.25 -6.98 -2.61
CA SER A 76 4.59 -6.62 -4.00
C SER A 76 4.11 -5.21 -4.35
N THR A 77 2.89 -4.86 -3.95
CA THR A 77 2.32 -3.52 -4.16
C THR A 77 3.09 -2.44 -3.40
N MET A 78 3.47 -2.74 -2.14
CA MET A 78 4.29 -1.85 -1.33
C MET A 78 5.66 -1.61 -1.97
N GLN A 79 6.33 -2.66 -2.44
CA GLN A 79 7.62 -2.55 -3.13
C GLN A 79 7.51 -1.70 -4.39
N LEU A 80 6.45 -1.89 -5.18
CA LEU A 80 6.19 -1.10 -6.38
C LEU A 80 5.97 0.38 -6.04
N PHE A 81 5.18 0.66 -4.99
CA PHE A 81 4.94 2.01 -4.51
C PHE A 81 6.24 2.71 -4.08
N ILE A 82 7.08 2.02 -3.31
CA ILE A 82 8.39 2.53 -2.88
C ILE A 82 9.27 2.80 -4.10
N LYS A 83 9.35 1.87 -5.06
CA LYS A 83 10.16 2.01 -6.27
C LYS A 83 9.77 3.25 -7.08
N PHE A 84 8.48 3.47 -7.32
CA PHE A 84 8.01 4.66 -8.03
C PHE A 84 8.24 5.94 -7.23
N SER A 85 7.96 5.94 -5.92
CA SER A 85 8.18 7.10 -5.07
C SER A 85 9.63 7.55 -5.06
N THR A 86 10.58 6.60 -4.95
CA THR A 86 12.01 6.89 -5.04
C THR A 86 12.39 7.50 -6.39
N GLY A 87 11.85 6.96 -7.49
CA GLY A 87 12.08 7.52 -8.83
C GLY A 87 11.63 8.98 -8.95
N ILE A 88 10.41 9.29 -8.50
CA ILE A 88 9.86 10.65 -8.53
C ILE A 88 10.68 11.62 -7.68
N ILE A 89 11.07 11.20 -6.46
CA ILE A 89 11.90 12.03 -5.57
C ILE A 89 13.26 12.32 -6.19
N PHE A 90 13.88 11.30 -6.81
CA PHE A 90 15.18 11.44 -7.44
C PHE A 90 15.13 12.36 -8.67
N GLU A 91 14.07 12.25 -9.48
CA GLU A 91 13.82 13.12 -10.62
C GLU A 91 13.63 14.58 -10.17
N SER A 92 12.82 14.82 -9.13
CA SER A 92 12.60 16.15 -8.56
C SER A 92 13.88 16.77 -7.99
N TRP A 93 14.76 15.96 -7.40
CA TRP A 93 16.06 16.43 -6.90
C TRP A 93 16.99 16.85 -8.03
N ASN A 94 17.02 16.10 -9.13
CA ASN A 94 17.85 16.42 -10.29
C ASN A 94 17.40 17.73 -10.97
N GLU A 95 16.09 17.97 -11.03
CA GLU A 95 15.51 19.21 -11.58
C GLU A 95 15.81 20.43 -10.70
N SER A 96 15.86 20.27 -9.37
CA SER A 96 16.20 21.35 -8.43
C SER A 96 17.69 21.71 -8.41
N ASN A 97 18.58 20.87 -8.94
CA ASN A 97 20.04 21.08 -8.98
C ASN A 97 20.56 21.60 -10.32
N ARG A 98 19.66 21.95 -11.24
CA ARG A 98 19.97 22.47 -12.57
C ARG A 98 19.65 23.97 -12.64
#